data_AF-A0A9E0DV66-F1
#
_entry.id   AF-A0A9E0DV66-F1
#
_cell.length_a   1.000
_cell.length_b   1.000
_cell.length_c   1.000
_cell.angle_alpha   90.00
_cell.angle_beta   90.00
_cell.angle_gamma   90.00
#
_symmetry.space_group_name_H-M   'P 1'
#
loop_
_entity.id
_entity.type
_entity.pdbx_description
1 polymer ?
#
loop_
_entity_poly.entity_id
_entity_poly.type
_entity_poly.pdbx_seq_one_letter_code
_entity_poly.pdbx_strand_id
1 'polypeptide(L)'
;MAQIAANLQRIKNGQRRYAITPRIPAGFIQPDQLQKYIDVANKFGAVLKLTGSQRIMITNLKAEDVDAAWAMLGMEPAYSTSNRVRSVKICPGTTFCKRAKQDSVHLGMQLERKYISKEMPSKMKMGVSGCLNSCAESAMKDVGVIGGVDGWDVYAGGSGGAHPRIGDLIAHVETEKEVLDLVDRIVEYYKANAQIERMGEFIDRIGLDTFKAAVLGDLADNAVSPMGAVSSKPAAAEPVVKLPGQGNDPLVEPDRLSAGQPITENTIIRDIVDTYPNVVPVLQSIGMGCLGCPSSTAEPLWQAAEIHGVNVYDLVEKLETARKGA
;
A
#
# COMPACT_ATOMS: atom_id res chain seq x y z
N MET A 1 10.17 -15.94 -17.48
CA MET A 1 9.09 -14.98 -17.83
C MET A 1 7.92 -14.97 -16.83
N ALA A 2 7.74 -15.98 -15.95
CA ALA A 2 6.57 -16.09 -15.05
C ALA A 2 6.66 -15.37 -13.68
N GLN A 3 7.77 -14.70 -13.35
CA GLN A 3 8.04 -14.26 -11.97
C GLN A 3 7.29 -12.97 -11.55
N ILE A 4 6.62 -12.27 -12.47
CA ILE A 4 6.03 -10.94 -12.20
C ILE A 4 4.53 -11.01 -11.85
N ALA A 5 3.81 -12.06 -12.24
CA ALA A 5 2.35 -12.10 -12.13
C ALA A 5 1.80 -12.94 -10.97
N ALA A 6 2.66 -13.60 -10.18
CA ALA A 6 2.23 -14.43 -9.05
C ALA A 6 3.09 -14.17 -7.81
N ASN A 7 2.43 -14.07 -6.65
CA ASN A 7 3.11 -13.84 -5.38
C ASN A 7 3.37 -15.18 -4.70
N LEU A 8 4.62 -15.43 -4.31
CA LEU A 8 4.98 -16.57 -3.47
C LEU A 8 4.21 -16.48 -2.15
N GLN A 9 3.55 -17.57 -1.79
CA GLN A 9 2.91 -17.74 -0.48
C GLN A 9 3.89 -18.41 0.47
N ARG A 10 3.58 -18.32 1.78
CA ARG A 10 4.35 -18.97 2.83
C ARG A 10 4.65 -20.43 2.47
N ILE A 11 5.93 -20.77 2.44
CA ILE A 11 6.40 -22.13 2.19
C ILE A 11 5.97 -23.01 3.38
N LYS A 12 5.31 -24.13 3.09
CA LYS A 12 4.90 -25.12 4.11
C LYS A 12 5.48 -26.47 3.73
N ASN A 13 6.24 -27.09 4.62
CA ASN A 13 6.88 -28.40 4.39
C ASN A 13 7.70 -28.44 3.08
N GLY A 14 8.45 -27.38 2.79
CA GLY A 14 9.23 -27.26 1.54
C GLY A 14 8.39 -27.00 0.28
N GLN A 15 7.06 -26.98 0.37
CA GLN A 15 6.18 -26.75 -0.78
C GLN A 15 5.98 -25.25 -1.03
N ARG A 16 6.34 -24.81 -2.24
CA ARG A 16 6.08 -23.45 -2.73
C ARG A 16 4.69 -23.40 -3.36
N ARG A 17 3.89 -22.42 -2.94
CA ARG A 17 2.55 -22.13 -3.49
C ARG A 17 2.48 -20.67 -3.88
N TYR A 18 1.60 -20.36 -4.82
CA TYR A 18 1.50 -19.03 -5.40
C TYR A 18 0.07 -18.51 -5.34
N ALA A 19 -0.05 -17.20 -5.24
CA ALA A 19 -1.30 -16.48 -5.34
C ALA A 19 -1.26 -15.49 -6.50
N ILE A 20 -2.29 -15.51 -7.32
CA ILE A 20 -2.52 -14.53 -8.38
C ILE A 20 -3.65 -13.60 -7.97
N THR A 21 -3.55 -12.32 -8.32
CA THR A 21 -4.60 -11.34 -8.06
C THR A 21 -4.89 -10.61 -9.36
N PRO A 22 -5.95 -10.97 -10.08
CA PRO A 22 -6.33 -10.26 -11.30
C PRO A 22 -6.84 -8.86 -10.99
N ARG A 23 -6.76 -7.98 -11.98
CA ARG A 23 -7.29 -6.62 -11.88
C ARG A 23 -8.82 -6.64 -11.84
N ILE A 24 -9.40 -6.05 -10.80
CA ILE A 24 -10.85 -5.77 -10.71
C ILE A 24 -10.99 -4.26 -10.51
N PRO A 25 -11.25 -3.49 -11.58
CA PRO A 25 -11.35 -2.04 -11.49
C PRO A 25 -12.44 -1.63 -10.52
N ALA A 26 -12.10 -0.75 -9.57
CA ALA A 26 -13.00 -0.23 -8.55
C ALA A 26 -13.79 -1.29 -7.73
N GLY A 27 -13.37 -2.56 -7.79
CA GLY A 27 -14.08 -3.67 -7.15
C GLY A 27 -15.39 -4.12 -7.80
N PHE A 28 -15.69 -3.67 -9.02
CA PHE A 28 -16.86 -4.14 -9.78
C PHE A 28 -16.47 -5.31 -10.70
N ILE A 29 -17.23 -6.40 -10.61
CA ILE A 29 -17.03 -7.61 -11.41
C ILE A 29 -18.35 -8.07 -12.02
N GLN A 30 -18.32 -8.47 -13.29
CA GLN A 30 -19.50 -9.01 -13.96
C GLN A 30 -19.69 -10.51 -13.62
N PRO A 31 -20.92 -11.05 -13.66
CA PRO A 31 -21.16 -12.46 -13.31
C PRO A 31 -20.37 -13.46 -14.16
N ASP A 32 -20.23 -13.21 -15.46
CA ASP A 32 -19.45 -14.05 -16.39
C ASP A 32 -17.95 -14.04 -16.05
N GLN A 33 -17.42 -12.88 -15.65
CA GLN A 33 -16.05 -12.77 -15.16
C GLN A 33 -15.89 -13.52 -13.83
N LEU A 34 -16.83 -13.38 -12.90
CA LEU A 34 -16.80 -14.09 -11.61
C LEU A 34 -16.88 -15.61 -11.81
N GLN A 35 -17.62 -16.09 -12.80
CA GLN A 35 -17.66 -17.51 -13.16
C GLN A 35 -16.27 -18.04 -13.51
N LYS A 36 -15.46 -17.28 -14.26
CA LYS A 36 -14.08 -17.70 -14.57
C LYS A 36 -13.20 -17.88 -13.33
N TYR A 37 -13.38 -17.05 -12.29
CA TYR A 37 -12.68 -17.26 -11.01
C TYR A 37 -13.07 -18.58 -10.35
N ILE A 38 -14.35 -18.94 -10.41
CA ILE A 38 -14.88 -20.20 -9.87
C ILE A 38 -14.29 -21.38 -10.65
N ASP A 39 -14.27 -21.30 -11.98
CA ASP A 39 -13.76 -22.36 -12.84
C ASP A 39 -12.26 -22.62 -12.60
N VAL A 40 -11.46 -21.55 -12.48
CA VAL A 40 -10.03 -21.62 -12.14
C VAL A 40 -9.84 -22.21 -10.74
N ALA A 41 -10.62 -21.75 -9.76
CA ALA A 41 -10.54 -22.26 -8.38
C ALA A 41 -10.81 -23.77 -8.32
N ASN A 42 -11.86 -24.23 -8.99
CA ASN A 42 -12.24 -25.65 -9.07
C ASN A 42 -11.18 -26.47 -9.80
N LYS A 43 -10.65 -25.98 -10.93
CA LYS A 43 -9.67 -26.69 -11.76
C LYS A 43 -8.36 -26.97 -11.02
N PHE A 44 -7.88 -26.01 -10.23
CA PHE A 44 -6.55 -26.07 -9.60
C PHE A 44 -6.60 -26.35 -8.09
N GLY A 45 -7.78 -26.62 -7.52
CA GLY A 45 -7.94 -26.78 -6.06
C GLY A 45 -7.51 -25.53 -5.29
N ALA A 46 -7.76 -24.36 -5.88
CA ALA A 46 -7.39 -23.06 -5.36
C ALA A 46 -8.49 -22.49 -4.45
N VAL A 47 -8.12 -21.54 -3.60
CA VAL A 47 -9.07 -20.86 -2.69
C VAL A 47 -9.17 -19.39 -3.06
N LEU A 48 -10.40 -18.90 -3.18
CA LEU A 48 -10.70 -17.49 -3.45
C LEU A 48 -10.74 -16.68 -2.15
N LYS A 49 -10.00 -15.58 -2.10
CA LYS A 49 -9.94 -14.66 -0.94
C LYS A 49 -10.34 -13.25 -1.35
N LEU A 50 -11.39 -12.73 -0.73
CA LEU A 50 -11.71 -11.30 -0.76
C LEU A 50 -10.65 -10.50 0.01
N THR A 51 -10.14 -9.44 -0.62
CA THR A 51 -9.11 -8.56 -0.06
C THR A 51 -9.71 -7.24 0.40
N GLY A 52 -9.06 -6.56 1.36
CA GLY A 52 -9.51 -5.24 1.84
C GLY A 52 -9.48 -4.12 0.81
N SER A 53 -8.93 -4.38 -0.39
CA SER A 53 -8.90 -3.47 -1.53
C SER A 53 -9.92 -3.83 -2.61
N GLN A 54 -11.02 -4.49 -2.24
CA GLN A 54 -12.13 -4.86 -3.15
C GLN A 54 -11.68 -5.75 -4.33
N ARG A 55 -10.78 -6.71 -4.07
CA ARG A 55 -10.29 -7.66 -5.08
C ARG A 55 -10.46 -9.09 -4.64
N ILE A 56 -10.50 -10.01 -5.60
CA ILE A 56 -10.51 -11.46 -5.38
C ILE A 56 -9.11 -11.99 -5.73
N MET A 57 -8.45 -12.59 -4.75
CA MET A 57 -7.17 -13.28 -4.92
C MET A 57 -7.40 -14.79 -5.04
N ILE A 58 -6.74 -15.43 -6.00
CA ILE A 58 -6.76 -16.89 -6.19
C ILE A 58 -5.46 -17.43 -5.57
N THR A 59 -5.59 -18.33 -4.60
CA THR A 59 -4.46 -18.83 -3.79
C THR A 59 -4.25 -20.33 -3.97
N ASN A 60 -3.14 -20.85 -3.46
CA ASN A 60 -2.79 -22.28 -3.43
C ASN A 60 -2.42 -22.89 -4.79
N LEU A 61 -2.04 -22.06 -5.76
CA LEU A 61 -1.57 -22.54 -7.07
C LEU A 61 -0.16 -23.14 -6.94
N LYS A 62 0.13 -24.19 -7.72
CA LYS A 62 1.51 -24.66 -7.91
C LYS A 62 2.22 -23.75 -8.92
N ALA A 63 3.55 -23.78 -8.96
CA ALA A 63 4.33 -22.96 -9.87
C ALA A 63 3.95 -23.24 -11.34
N GLU A 64 3.85 -24.53 -11.68
CA GLU A 64 3.51 -25.03 -13.01
C GLU A 64 2.08 -24.72 -13.46
N ASP A 65 1.18 -24.41 -12.52
CA ASP A 65 -0.24 -24.12 -12.80
C ASP A 65 -0.51 -22.64 -13.06
N VAL A 66 0.44 -21.74 -12.74
CA VAL A 66 0.22 -20.28 -12.78
C VAL A 66 -0.16 -19.79 -14.17
N ASP A 67 0.58 -20.21 -15.21
CA ASP A 67 0.35 -19.74 -16.58
C ASP A 67 -0.99 -20.27 -17.13
N ALA A 68 -1.34 -21.52 -16.79
CA ALA A 68 -2.63 -22.11 -17.17
C ALA A 68 -3.81 -21.42 -16.46
N ALA A 69 -3.63 -21.04 -15.19
CA ALA A 69 -4.63 -20.28 -14.44
C ALA A 69 -4.86 -18.89 -15.04
N TRP A 70 -3.80 -18.19 -15.46
CA TRP A 70 -3.92 -16.91 -16.17
C TRP A 70 -4.60 -17.03 -17.53
N ALA A 71 -4.23 -18.04 -18.32
CA ALA A 71 -4.86 -18.31 -19.61
C ALA A 71 -6.36 -18.58 -19.48
N MET A 72 -6.76 -19.34 -18.44
CA MET A 72 -8.17 -19.65 -18.18
C MET A 72 -8.96 -18.44 -17.69
N LEU A 73 -8.35 -17.54 -16.90
CA LEU A 73 -8.97 -16.28 -16.50
C LEU A 73 -9.16 -15.32 -17.68
N GLY A 74 -8.17 -15.24 -18.58
CA GLY A 74 -8.15 -14.25 -19.66
C GLY A 74 -8.16 -12.81 -19.14
N MET A 75 -7.45 -12.56 -18.03
CA MET A 75 -7.35 -11.27 -17.35
C MET A 75 -5.90 -10.91 -17.11
N GLU A 76 -5.64 -9.62 -16.92
CA GLU A 76 -4.31 -9.12 -16.59
C GLU A 76 -4.03 -9.16 -15.08
N PRO A 77 -2.76 -9.33 -14.68
CA PRO A 77 -2.32 -9.12 -13.31
C PRO A 77 -2.76 -7.75 -12.81
N ALA A 78 -3.15 -7.66 -11.53
CA ALA A 78 -3.50 -6.37 -10.94
C ALA A 78 -2.38 -5.35 -11.10
N TYR A 79 -1.12 -5.80 -11.18
CA TYR A 79 0.02 -4.90 -11.20
C TYR A 79 1.34 -5.50 -11.74
N SER A 80 2.26 -4.66 -12.25
CA SER A 80 3.61 -5.01 -12.78
C SER A 80 4.84 -4.80 -11.85
N THR A 81 5.08 -3.62 -11.25
CA THR A 81 6.21 -3.30 -10.30
C THR A 81 5.87 -3.17 -8.79
N SER A 82 6.65 -3.70 -7.84
CA SER A 82 6.23 -3.77 -6.41
C SER A 82 5.87 -2.43 -5.72
N ASN A 83 6.73 -1.41 -5.77
CA ASN A 83 6.45 -0.08 -5.20
C ASN A 83 5.76 0.79 -6.25
N ARG A 84 4.46 1.02 -6.07
CA ARG A 84 3.57 1.61 -7.06
C ARG A 84 2.30 2.10 -6.41
N VAL A 85 1.53 2.87 -7.17
CA VAL A 85 0.09 3.02 -6.91
C VAL A 85 -0.57 1.66 -7.12
N ARG A 86 -1.20 1.17 -6.06
CA ARG A 86 -1.98 -0.07 -6.04
C ARG A 86 -3.36 0.22 -6.64
N SER A 87 -4.41 -0.35 -6.08
CA SER A 87 -5.78 -0.08 -6.52
C SER A 87 -6.37 1.15 -5.84
N VAL A 88 -7.32 1.79 -6.52
CA VAL A 88 -8.20 2.82 -5.93
C VAL A 88 -9.40 2.10 -5.32
N LYS A 89 -9.59 2.21 -3.99
CA LYS A 89 -10.76 1.65 -3.31
C LYS A 89 -11.92 2.64 -3.45
N ILE A 90 -13.09 2.18 -3.88
CA ILE A 90 -14.18 3.07 -4.31
C ILE A 90 -15.50 2.60 -3.68
N CYS A 91 -16.26 3.49 -3.07
CA CYS A 91 -17.60 3.14 -2.60
C CYS A 91 -18.59 3.09 -3.79
N PRO A 92 -19.81 2.53 -3.62
CA PRO A 92 -20.76 2.41 -4.72
C PRO A 92 -21.24 3.72 -5.36
N GLY A 93 -20.86 4.89 -4.80
CA GLY A 93 -21.14 6.21 -5.36
C GLY A 93 -22.62 6.52 -5.55
N THR A 94 -22.91 7.59 -6.28
CA THR A 94 -24.28 7.94 -6.70
C THR A 94 -24.86 6.92 -7.69
N THR A 95 -24.02 6.08 -8.29
CA THR A 95 -24.43 4.99 -9.19
C THR A 95 -25.34 3.98 -8.48
N PHE A 96 -25.03 3.61 -7.23
CA PHE A 96 -25.77 2.56 -6.53
C PHE A 96 -26.19 2.90 -5.09
N CYS A 97 -25.60 3.93 -4.47
CA CYS A 97 -25.85 4.28 -3.07
C CYS A 97 -26.69 5.55 -2.94
N LYS A 98 -27.87 5.44 -2.32
CA LYS A 98 -28.77 6.58 -2.03
C LYS A 98 -28.20 7.66 -1.10
N ARG A 99 -27.07 7.38 -0.42
CA ARG A 99 -26.44 8.31 0.55
C ARG A 99 -25.31 9.12 -0.06
N ALA A 100 -24.78 8.69 -1.21
CA ALA A 100 -23.69 9.38 -1.87
C ALA A 100 -24.13 10.80 -2.26
N LYS A 101 -23.22 11.75 -2.08
CA LYS A 101 -23.37 13.15 -2.45
C LYS A 101 -22.67 13.44 -3.78
N GLN A 102 -21.57 12.74 -4.02
CA GLN A 102 -20.78 12.86 -5.24
C GLN A 102 -20.54 11.50 -5.91
N ASP A 103 -20.23 11.52 -7.20
CA ASP A 103 -19.97 10.31 -8.00
C ASP A 103 -18.54 9.78 -7.78
N SER A 104 -18.35 9.03 -6.69
CA SER A 104 -17.06 8.38 -6.42
C SER A 104 -16.68 7.30 -7.43
N VAL A 105 -17.64 6.74 -8.18
CA VAL A 105 -17.36 5.70 -9.17
C VAL A 105 -16.68 6.35 -10.37
N HIS A 106 -17.23 7.45 -10.89
CA HIS A 106 -16.64 8.18 -12.00
C HIS A 106 -15.22 8.66 -11.67
N LEU A 107 -15.07 9.47 -10.62
CA LEU A 107 -13.79 10.02 -10.20
C LEU A 107 -12.77 8.92 -9.85
N GLY A 108 -13.20 7.90 -9.09
CA GLY A 108 -12.34 6.80 -8.71
C GLY A 108 -11.81 6.01 -9.91
N MET A 109 -12.64 5.76 -10.92
CA MET A 109 -12.21 5.08 -12.15
C MET A 109 -11.25 5.95 -12.98
N GLN A 110 -11.42 7.28 -12.99
CA GLN A 110 -10.45 8.19 -13.63
C GLN A 110 -9.08 8.10 -12.95
N LEU A 111 -9.04 8.19 -11.61
CA LEU A 111 -7.81 8.03 -10.82
C LEU A 111 -7.16 6.67 -11.06
N GLU A 112 -7.95 5.58 -11.09
CA GLU A 112 -7.42 4.25 -11.35
C GLU A 112 -6.79 4.17 -12.75
N ARG A 113 -7.50 4.63 -13.81
CA ARG A 113 -6.94 4.62 -15.17
C ARG A 113 -5.64 5.41 -15.28
N LYS A 114 -5.54 6.53 -14.56
CA LYS A 114 -4.40 7.44 -14.63
C LYS A 114 -3.17 6.93 -13.88
N TYR A 115 -3.37 6.32 -12.71
CA TYR A 115 -2.27 6.05 -11.79
C TYR A 115 -1.97 4.56 -11.57
N ILE A 116 -2.87 3.63 -11.93
CA ILE A 116 -2.66 2.20 -11.66
C ILE A 116 -1.27 1.74 -12.11
N SER A 117 -0.54 1.08 -11.21
CA SER A 117 0.82 0.60 -11.43
C SER A 117 1.88 1.67 -11.75
N LYS A 118 1.59 2.97 -11.58
CA LYS A 118 2.61 4.01 -11.64
C LYS A 118 3.63 3.78 -10.52
N GLU A 119 4.89 3.65 -10.88
CA GLU A 119 5.99 3.40 -9.93
C GLU A 119 6.16 4.56 -8.95
N MET A 120 6.29 4.21 -7.67
CA MET A 120 6.31 5.15 -6.55
C MET A 120 7.44 4.79 -5.58
N PRO A 121 7.91 5.74 -4.74
CA PRO A 121 8.93 5.47 -3.73
C PRO A 121 8.56 4.34 -2.75
N SER A 122 7.28 4.25 -2.38
CA SER A 122 6.70 3.10 -1.65
C SER A 122 5.33 2.70 -2.22
N LYS A 123 4.70 1.66 -1.66
CA LYS A 123 3.32 1.31 -2.02
C LYS A 123 2.39 2.46 -1.67
N MET A 124 1.62 2.91 -2.66
CA MET A 124 0.62 3.96 -2.50
C MET A 124 -0.78 3.36 -2.72
N LYS A 125 -1.72 3.70 -1.84
CA LYS A 125 -3.14 3.35 -1.97
C LYS A 125 -3.96 4.63 -2.11
N MET A 126 -4.99 4.57 -2.93
CA MET A 126 -5.96 5.66 -3.06
C MET A 126 -7.35 5.19 -2.65
N GLY A 127 -8.19 6.13 -2.20
CA GLY A 127 -9.58 5.84 -1.85
C GLY A 127 -10.51 6.99 -2.20
N VAL A 128 -11.65 6.68 -2.83
CA VAL A 128 -12.68 7.66 -3.18
C VAL A 128 -14.00 7.24 -2.57
N SER A 129 -14.59 8.13 -1.78
CA SER A 129 -15.90 7.93 -1.16
C SER A 129 -16.82 9.07 -1.53
N GLY A 130 -18.04 8.77 -1.99
CA GLY A 130 -18.99 9.82 -2.39
C GLY A 130 -19.68 10.54 -1.24
N CYS A 131 -19.41 10.20 0.03
CA CYS A 131 -19.96 10.86 1.21
C CYS A 131 -19.07 10.62 2.45
N LEU A 132 -19.34 11.37 3.53
CA LEU A 132 -18.63 11.30 4.82
C LEU A 132 -18.64 9.91 5.49
N ASN A 133 -19.54 9.00 5.10
CA ASN A 133 -19.51 7.62 5.60
C ASN A 133 -18.20 6.88 5.24
N SER A 134 -17.48 7.37 4.23
CA SER A 134 -16.12 6.94 3.91
C SER A 134 -15.95 5.42 3.81
N CYS A 135 -16.86 4.72 3.09
CA CYS A 135 -16.81 3.25 2.95
C CYS A 135 -15.51 2.75 2.31
N ALA A 136 -14.79 3.62 1.58
CA ALA A 136 -13.47 3.31 1.04
C ALA A 136 -12.34 3.50 2.06
N GLU A 137 -12.64 3.89 3.30
CA GLU A 137 -11.69 4.36 4.31
C GLU A 137 -10.76 5.44 3.74
N SER A 138 -11.32 6.44 3.04
CA SER A 138 -10.54 7.37 2.19
C SER A 138 -9.46 8.10 2.98
N ALA A 139 -9.77 8.60 4.17
CA ALA A 139 -8.79 9.29 5.03
C ALA A 139 -7.67 8.37 5.58
N MET A 140 -7.80 7.04 5.45
CA MET A 140 -6.74 6.09 5.84
C MET A 140 -5.91 5.61 4.64
N LYS A 141 -6.08 6.23 3.47
CA LYS A 141 -5.28 5.95 2.27
C LYS A 141 -4.18 7.00 2.12
N ASP A 142 -3.11 6.62 1.41
CA ASP A 142 -2.03 7.57 1.11
C ASP A 142 -2.60 8.81 0.41
N VAL A 143 -3.56 8.64 -0.50
CA VAL A 143 -4.40 9.73 -1.02
C VAL A 143 -5.88 9.37 -0.86
N GLY A 144 -6.63 10.22 -0.17
CA GLY A 144 -8.05 10.02 0.12
C GLY A 144 -8.90 11.13 -0.48
N VAL A 145 -10.05 10.78 -1.04
CA VAL A 145 -11.05 11.75 -1.50
C VAL A 145 -12.40 11.41 -0.88
N ILE A 146 -13.06 12.41 -0.29
CA ILE A 146 -14.37 12.29 0.33
C ILE A 146 -15.29 13.37 -0.24
N GLY A 147 -16.39 12.95 -0.88
CA GLY A 147 -17.39 13.85 -1.45
C GLY A 147 -18.36 14.40 -0.42
N GLY A 148 -18.82 15.60 -0.68
CA GLY A 148 -19.78 16.36 0.10
C GLY A 148 -20.87 16.98 -0.77
N VAL A 149 -21.74 17.80 -0.17
CA VAL A 149 -22.83 18.45 -0.93
C VAL A 149 -22.29 19.53 -1.88
N ASP A 150 -21.22 20.19 -1.48
CA ASP A 150 -20.60 21.37 -2.08
C ASP A 150 -19.23 21.11 -2.72
N GLY A 151 -18.69 19.89 -2.60
CA GLY A 151 -17.41 19.57 -3.20
C GLY A 151 -16.78 18.28 -2.68
N TRP A 152 -15.46 18.32 -2.51
CA TRP A 152 -14.62 17.19 -2.18
C TRP A 152 -13.50 17.60 -1.20
N ASP A 153 -13.37 16.84 -0.13
CA ASP A 153 -12.20 16.89 0.74
C ASP A 153 -11.12 15.94 0.21
N VAL A 154 -9.91 16.48 0.00
CA VAL A 154 -8.73 15.72 -0.44
C VAL A 154 -7.74 15.59 0.72
N TYR A 155 -7.40 14.35 1.04
CA TYR A 155 -6.50 13.97 2.12
C TYR A 155 -5.21 13.34 1.59
N ALA A 156 -4.11 13.51 2.32
CA ALA A 156 -2.84 12.85 2.02
C ALA A 156 -2.17 12.28 3.28
N GLY A 157 -1.36 11.23 3.13
CA GLY A 157 -0.54 10.66 4.21
C GLY A 157 -1.20 9.56 5.05
N GLY A 158 -2.41 9.13 4.71
CA GLY A 158 -3.13 8.09 5.48
C GLY A 158 -2.49 6.70 5.39
N SER A 159 -2.65 5.91 6.45
CA SER A 159 -2.07 4.57 6.61
C SER A 159 -2.95 3.69 7.49
N GLY A 160 -3.26 2.47 7.03
CA GLY A 160 -3.89 1.42 7.84
C GLY A 160 -2.93 0.27 8.19
N GLY A 161 -1.62 0.53 8.22
CA GLY A 161 -0.59 -0.48 8.45
C GLY A 161 -0.21 -0.65 9.93
N ALA A 162 1.02 -1.09 10.18
CA ALA A 162 1.59 -1.27 11.53
C ALA A 162 1.55 0.02 12.38
N HIS A 163 1.70 1.17 11.73
CA HIS A 163 1.48 2.49 12.31
C HIS A 163 0.27 3.13 11.59
N PRO A 164 -0.95 2.97 12.15
CA PRO A 164 -2.13 3.63 11.61
C PRO A 164 -1.96 5.14 11.69
N ARG A 165 -2.26 5.83 10.60
CA ARG A 165 -2.21 7.29 10.48
C ARG A 165 -3.46 7.75 9.74
N ILE A 166 -4.16 8.72 10.30
CA ILE A 166 -5.21 9.44 9.58
C ILE A 166 -4.50 10.44 8.66
N GLY A 167 -4.94 10.51 7.40
CA GLY A 167 -4.41 11.47 6.44
C GLY A 167 -4.77 12.89 6.82
N ASP A 168 -3.89 13.83 6.49
CA ASP A 168 -4.11 15.24 6.69
C ASP A 168 -5.03 15.77 5.60
N LEU A 169 -5.99 16.62 5.97
CA LEU A 169 -6.77 17.35 4.99
C LEU A 169 -5.85 18.34 4.28
N ILE A 170 -5.72 18.19 2.96
CA ILE A 170 -4.90 19.06 2.12
C ILE A 170 -5.71 20.26 1.66
N ALA A 171 -6.86 20.03 1.04
CA ALA A 171 -7.78 21.06 0.59
C ALA A 171 -9.22 20.54 0.50
N HIS A 172 -10.16 21.49 0.51
CA HIS A 172 -11.51 21.29 0.00
C HIS A 172 -11.58 21.89 -1.41
N VAL A 173 -12.19 21.20 -2.37
CA VAL A 173 -12.33 21.67 -3.76
C VAL A 173 -13.74 21.40 -4.28
N GLU A 174 -14.22 22.25 -5.18
CA GLU A 174 -15.62 22.18 -5.64
C GLU A 174 -15.82 21.11 -6.73
N THR A 175 -14.81 20.92 -7.59
CA THR A 175 -14.95 20.13 -8.82
C THR A 175 -14.05 18.90 -8.87
N GLU A 176 -14.49 17.88 -9.62
CA GLU A 176 -13.66 16.69 -9.88
C GLU A 176 -12.35 17.04 -10.59
N LYS A 177 -12.36 18.07 -11.46
CA LYS A 177 -11.17 18.55 -12.14
C LYS A 177 -10.12 19.03 -11.14
N GLU A 178 -10.51 19.85 -10.17
CA GLU A 178 -9.61 20.32 -9.12
C GLU A 178 -9.10 19.17 -8.25
N VAL A 179 -9.93 18.14 -7.99
CA VAL A 179 -9.44 16.92 -7.33
C VAL A 179 -8.33 16.26 -8.16
N LEU A 180 -8.55 16.06 -9.46
CA LEU A 180 -7.56 15.43 -10.33
C LEU A 180 -6.25 16.24 -10.39
N ASP A 181 -6.34 17.56 -10.52
CA ASP A 181 -5.20 18.48 -10.57
C ASP A 181 -4.42 18.47 -9.25
N LEU A 182 -5.11 18.47 -8.11
CA LEU A 182 -4.47 18.39 -6.80
C LEU A 182 -3.82 17.02 -6.55
N VAL A 183 -4.50 15.93 -6.93
CA VAL A 183 -3.93 14.58 -6.80
C VAL A 183 -2.70 14.41 -7.70
N ASP A 184 -2.67 15.01 -8.89
CA ASP A 184 -1.47 15.05 -9.74
C ASP A 184 -0.30 15.68 -8.99
N ARG A 185 -0.49 16.86 -8.41
CA ARG A 185 0.55 17.58 -7.67
C ARG A 185 1.05 16.78 -6.48
N ILE A 186 0.15 16.17 -5.71
CA ILE A 186 0.49 15.27 -4.60
C ILE A 186 1.35 14.10 -5.07
N VAL A 187 0.93 13.41 -6.14
CA VAL A 187 1.61 12.23 -6.64
C VAL A 187 2.99 12.58 -7.20
N GLU A 188 3.09 13.63 -8.02
CA GLU A 188 4.37 14.06 -8.60
C GLU A 188 5.33 14.57 -7.53
N TYR A 189 4.84 15.37 -6.57
CA TYR A 189 5.68 15.89 -5.49
C TYR A 189 6.22 14.77 -4.59
N TYR A 190 5.36 13.82 -4.19
CA TYR A 190 5.79 12.65 -3.42
C TYR A 190 6.80 11.80 -4.22
N LYS A 191 6.52 11.53 -5.50
CA LYS A 191 7.42 10.73 -6.35
C LYS A 191 8.80 11.38 -6.50
N ALA A 192 8.87 12.70 -6.62
CA ALA A 192 10.12 13.41 -6.85
C ALA A 192 10.95 13.63 -5.58
N ASN A 193 10.33 13.71 -4.39
CA ASN A 193 11.00 14.21 -3.18
C ASN A 193 11.05 13.22 -2.01
N ALA A 194 10.28 12.12 -2.07
CA ALA A 194 10.31 11.11 -1.02
C ALA A 194 11.48 10.13 -1.20
N GLN A 195 12.02 9.67 -0.08
CA GLN A 195 12.90 8.51 -0.03
C GLN A 195 12.06 7.22 -0.14
N ILE A 196 12.65 6.04 0.08
CA ILE A 196 11.90 4.77 0.16
C ILE A 196 11.13 4.74 1.49
N GLU A 197 10.04 5.51 1.55
CA GLU A 197 9.23 5.77 2.73
C GLU A 197 7.75 5.92 2.33
N ARG A 198 6.81 5.76 3.27
CA ARG A 198 5.37 5.96 3.02
C ARG A 198 5.04 7.45 2.91
N MET A 199 3.92 7.80 2.26
CA MET A 199 3.54 9.22 2.12
C MET A 199 3.34 9.92 3.47
N GLY A 200 2.79 9.24 4.47
CA GLY A 200 2.66 9.79 5.82
C GLY A 200 4.01 10.12 6.45
N GLU A 201 4.97 9.18 6.37
CA GLU A 201 6.33 9.37 6.88
C GLU A 201 7.04 10.52 6.15
N PHE A 202 6.86 10.62 4.83
CA PHE A 202 7.36 11.74 4.03
C PHE A 202 6.82 13.09 4.51
N ILE A 203 5.50 13.19 4.73
CA ILE A 203 4.84 14.41 5.22
C ILE A 203 5.35 14.75 6.63
N ASP A 204 5.44 13.76 7.52
CA ASP A 204 5.93 13.95 8.89
C ASP A 204 7.39 14.45 8.90
N ARG A 205 8.22 13.97 7.96
CA ARG A 205 9.62 14.36 7.81
C ARG A 205 9.80 15.80 7.32
N ILE A 206 9.01 16.26 6.34
CA ILE A 206 9.16 17.61 5.76
C ILE A 206 8.28 18.68 6.41
N GLY A 207 7.30 18.25 7.20
CA GLY A 207 6.26 19.10 7.78
C GLY A 207 5.06 19.32 6.84
N LEU A 208 3.85 19.31 7.42
CA LEU A 208 2.59 19.46 6.68
C LEU A 208 2.51 20.79 5.92
N ASP A 209 2.97 21.90 6.52
CA ASP A 209 2.92 23.21 5.89
C ASP A 209 3.79 23.26 4.63
N THR A 210 5.00 22.69 4.70
CA THR A 210 5.89 22.54 3.54
C THR A 210 5.23 21.70 2.45
N PHE A 211 4.59 20.60 2.83
CA PHE A 211 3.88 19.74 1.87
C PHE A 211 2.71 20.46 1.21
N LYS A 212 1.86 21.15 1.99
CA LYS A 212 0.72 21.93 1.47
C LYS A 212 1.18 23.04 0.53
N ALA A 213 2.21 23.80 0.90
CA ALA A 213 2.76 24.86 0.06
C ALA A 213 3.24 24.33 -1.31
N ALA A 214 3.78 23.11 -1.35
CA ALA A 214 4.25 22.50 -2.58
C ALA A 214 3.14 21.98 -3.51
N VAL A 215 2.00 21.53 -2.95
CA VAL A 215 0.96 20.84 -3.74
C VAL A 215 -0.29 21.68 -4.01
N LEU A 216 -0.57 22.71 -3.20
CA LEU A 216 -1.79 23.51 -3.35
C LEU A 216 -1.76 24.36 -4.63
N GLY A 217 -0.62 24.92 -5.02
CA GLY A 217 -0.52 25.79 -6.19
C GLY A 217 -1.56 26.92 -6.18
N ASP A 218 -2.41 26.98 -7.21
CA ASP A 218 -3.54 27.91 -7.33
C ASP A 218 -4.69 27.67 -6.33
N LEU A 219 -4.72 26.53 -5.63
CA LEU A 219 -5.71 26.20 -4.61
C LEU A 219 -5.31 26.69 -3.20
N ALA A 220 -4.26 27.52 -3.08
CA ALA A 220 -3.74 27.96 -1.78
C ALA A 220 -4.79 28.69 -0.91
N ASP A 221 -5.76 29.36 -1.53
CA ASP A 221 -6.85 30.07 -0.83
C ASP A 221 -8.00 29.14 -0.39
N ASN A 222 -8.03 27.89 -0.86
CA ASN A 222 -9.05 26.88 -0.54
C ASN A 222 -8.71 26.02 0.70
N ALA A 223 -7.87 26.55 1.60
CA ALA A 223 -7.53 25.89 2.85
C ALA A 223 -8.72 25.97 3.84
N VAL A 224 -9.59 24.97 3.82
CA VAL A 224 -10.78 24.90 4.69
C VAL A 224 -10.70 23.74 5.69
N SER A 225 -11.46 23.85 6.78
CA SER A 225 -11.70 22.78 7.75
C SER A 225 -12.46 21.60 7.12
N PRO A 226 -12.22 20.35 7.58
CA PRO A 226 -12.86 19.17 7.00
C PRO A 226 -14.38 19.23 7.10
N MET A 227 -15.06 18.74 6.06
CA MET A 227 -16.50 18.62 6.04
C MET A 227 -16.99 17.71 7.18
N GLY A 228 -17.91 18.23 7.98
CA GLY A 228 -18.51 17.47 9.07
C GLY A 228 -17.56 17.19 10.24
N ALA A 229 -16.62 18.11 10.52
CA ALA A 229 -15.78 18.08 11.72
C ALA A 229 -16.63 17.88 12.99
N VAL A 230 -16.74 16.62 13.44
CA VAL A 230 -17.03 16.33 14.83
C VAL A 230 -15.73 16.58 15.56
N SER A 231 -15.73 17.47 16.55
CA SER A 231 -14.54 17.68 17.35
C SER A 231 -14.10 16.34 17.95
N SER A 232 -12.94 15.85 17.51
CA SER A 232 -12.27 14.79 18.25
C SER A 232 -11.78 15.44 19.53
N LYS A 233 -12.60 15.35 20.58
CA LYS A 233 -12.14 15.59 21.94
C LYS A 233 -10.86 14.75 22.11
N PRO A 234 -9.75 15.30 22.61
CA PRO A 234 -8.57 14.49 22.87
C PRO A 234 -9.00 13.27 23.68
N ALA A 235 -8.65 12.08 23.19
CA ALA A 235 -8.95 10.85 23.90
C ALA A 235 -8.42 11.03 25.33
N ALA A 236 -9.30 10.83 26.31
CA ALA A 236 -8.85 10.71 27.69
C ALA A 236 -7.80 9.60 27.73
N ALA A 237 -6.69 9.84 28.45
CA ALA A 237 -5.63 8.84 28.59
C ALA A 237 -6.25 7.48 28.94
N GLU A 238 -5.99 6.48 28.11
CA GLU A 238 -6.54 5.13 28.34
C GLU A 238 -6.10 4.64 29.73
N PRO A 239 -7.01 4.01 30.50
CA PRO A 239 -6.62 3.42 31.77
C PRO A 239 -5.61 2.29 31.52
N VAL A 240 -4.52 2.30 32.28
CA VAL A 240 -3.46 1.28 32.19
C VAL A 240 -4.04 -0.09 32.57
N VAL A 241 -4.14 -0.99 31.59
CA VAL A 241 -4.56 -2.39 31.80
C VAL A 241 -3.32 -3.25 32.01
N LYS A 242 -3.13 -3.78 33.22
CA LYS A 242 -2.05 -4.73 33.50
C LYS A 242 -2.44 -6.14 33.07
N LEU A 243 -2.01 -6.55 31.88
CA LEU A 243 -2.09 -7.93 31.40
C LEU A 243 -0.91 -8.76 31.93
N PRO A 244 -1.07 -10.07 32.23
CA PRO A 244 0.06 -10.95 32.51
C PRO A 244 0.84 -11.27 31.21
N GLY A 245 2.18 -11.29 31.28
CA GLY A 245 3.09 -11.45 30.15
C GLY A 245 3.72 -10.13 29.67
N GLN A 246 4.44 -10.15 28.54
CA GLN A 246 5.21 -9.02 27.96
C GLN A 246 4.38 -7.79 27.55
N GLY A 247 3.10 -7.72 27.92
CA GLY A 247 2.19 -6.63 27.55
C GLY A 247 2.43 -5.29 28.24
N ASN A 248 3.44 -5.18 29.14
CA ASN A 248 3.77 -3.95 29.86
C ASN A 248 5.26 -3.56 29.76
N ASP A 249 6.07 -4.25 28.96
CA ASP A 249 7.48 -3.87 28.81
C ASP A 249 7.57 -2.62 27.93
N PRO A 250 8.31 -1.56 28.34
CA PRO A 250 8.58 -0.44 27.44
C PRO A 250 9.28 -0.99 26.19
N LEU A 251 8.88 -0.50 25.01
CA LEU A 251 9.54 -0.82 23.75
C LEU A 251 11.04 -0.51 23.91
N VAL A 252 11.86 -1.54 24.05
CA VAL A 252 13.29 -1.44 23.86
C VAL A 252 13.46 -1.26 22.35
N GLU A 253 13.64 -0.02 21.90
CA GLU A 253 14.05 0.25 20.53
C GLU A 253 15.38 -0.50 20.32
N PRO A 254 15.45 -1.48 19.40
CA PRO A 254 16.69 -2.21 19.16
C PRO A 254 17.76 -1.25 18.62
N ASP A 255 19.03 -1.52 18.95
CA ASP A 255 20.17 -0.75 18.44
C ASP A 255 20.15 -0.74 16.91
N ARG A 256 19.98 0.45 16.32
CA ARG A 256 19.93 0.63 14.86
C ARG A 256 21.32 0.48 14.23
N LEU A 257 21.36 -0.11 13.04
CA LEU A 257 22.59 -0.27 12.25
C LEU A 257 23.20 1.10 11.87
N SER A 258 24.40 1.37 12.36
CA SER A 258 25.15 2.57 12.02
C SER A 258 26.06 2.38 10.79
N ALA A 259 26.35 3.47 10.09
CA ALA A 259 27.24 3.45 8.93
C ALA A 259 28.63 2.88 9.31
N GLY A 260 29.11 1.92 8.51
CA GLY A 260 30.38 1.21 8.73
C GLY A 260 30.21 -0.15 9.42
N GLN A 261 29.14 -0.38 10.18
CA GLN A 261 28.87 -1.67 10.82
C GLN A 261 28.52 -2.76 9.80
N PRO A 262 28.96 -4.01 10.01
CA PRO A 262 28.61 -5.13 9.13
C PRO A 262 27.13 -5.50 9.28
N ILE A 263 26.53 -5.92 8.18
CA ILE A 263 25.22 -6.56 8.14
C ILE A 263 25.38 -7.98 8.70
N THR A 264 24.51 -8.36 9.64
CA THR A 264 24.43 -9.73 10.21
C THR A 264 23.06 -10.33 9.97
N GLU A 265 22.89 -11.61 10.25
CA GLU A 265 21.61 -12.32 10.17
C GLU A 265 20.52 -11.72 11.06
N ASN A 266 20.91 -11.01 12.13
CA ASN A 266 20.00 -10.38 13.08
C ASN A 266 19.72 -8.90 12.78
N THR A 267 20.42 -8.31 11.82
CA THR A 267 20.20 -6.91 11.45
C THR A 267 18.79 -6.73 10.86
N ILE A 268 18.09 -5.69 11.32
CA ILE A 268 16.75 -5.36 10.85
C ILE A 268 16.82 -4.81 9.42
N ILE A 269 15.95 -5.32 8.54
CA ILE A 269 15.96 -4.99 7.12
C ILE A 269 15.76 -3.49 6.87
N ARG A 270 14.94 -2.82 7.70
CA ARG A 270 14.76 -1.37 7.61
C ARG A 270 16.08 -0.62 7.79
N ASP A 271 16.86 -0.98 8.79
CA ASP A 271 18.15 -0.33 9.05
C ASP A 271 19.16 -0.59 7.94
N ILE A 272 19.13 -1.79 7.32
CA ILE A 272 19.97 -2.10 6.16
C ILE A 272 19.63 -1.17 4.98
N VAL A 273 18.34 -1.02 4.66
CA VAL A 273 17.87 -0.21 3.52
C VAL A 273 18.15 1.27 3.73
N ASP A 274 17.96 1.76 4.96
CA ASP A 274 18.18 3.17 5.31
C ASP A 274 19.66 3.53 5.33
N THR A 275 20.50 2.66 5.90
CA THR A 275 21.94 2.91 6.06
C THR A 275 22.73 2.60 4.79
N TYR A 276 22.31 1.60 4.00
CA TYR A 276 23.01 1.16 2.77
C TYR A 276 22.07 1.03 1.57
N PRO A 277 21.57 2.14 0.98
CA PRO A 277 20.61 2.09 -0.13
C PRO A 277 21.08 1.29 -1.36
N ASN A 278 22.40 1.17 -1.56
CA ASN A 278 23.03 0.40 -2.65
C ASN A 278 22.76 -1.11 -2.59
N VAL A 279 22.33 -1.66 -1.45
CA VAL A 279 22.04 -3.10 -1.32
C VAL A 279 20.60 -3.47 -1.68
N VAL A 280 19.72 -2.48 -1.92
CA VAL A 280 18.32 -2.68 -2.29
C VAL A 280 18.12 -3.67 -3.45
N PRO A 281 18.91 -3.63 -4.55
CA PRO A 281 18.75 -4.59 -5.65
C PRO A 281 18.97 -6.06 -5.22
N VAL A 282 19.85 -6.32 -4.25
CA VAL A 282 20.09 -7.67 -3.72
C VAL A 282 18.85 -8.19 -2.98
N LEU A 283 18.24 -7.37 -2.11
CA LEU A 283 16.99 -7.71 -1.42
C LEU A 283 15.84 -7.91 -2.42
N GLN A 284 15.75 -7.09 -3.46
CA GLN A 284 14.74 -7.26 -4.50
C GLN A 284 14.92 -8.55 -5.30
N SER A 285 16.17 -9.01 -5.51
CA SER A 285 16.48 -10.25 -6.25
C SER A 285 15.93 -11.52 -5.57
N ILE A 286 15.76 -11.50 -4.24
CA ILE A 286 15.15 -12.61 -3.48
C ILE A 286 13.62 -12.46 -3.35
N GLY A 287 13.03 -11.47 -4.02
CA GLY A 287 11.58 -11.23 -4.04
C GLY A 287 11.10 -10.16 -3.05
N MET A 288 11.99 -9.46 -2.34
CA MET A 288 11.61 -8.35 -1.45
C MET A 288 11.40 -7.05 -2.22
N GLY A 289 10.28 -6.96 -2.94
CA GLY A 289 9.97 -5.76 -3.71
C GLY A 289 9.37 -4.60 -2.90
N CYS A 290 8.88 -4.84 -1.67
CA CYS A 290 8.06 -3.89 -0.90
C CYS A 290 8.87 -3.17 0.21
N LEU A 291 10.13 -2.78 -0.04
CA LEU A 291 11.04 -2.29 1.00
C LEU A 291 10.65 -0.96 1.66
N GLY A 292 9.66 -0.23 1.11
CA GLY A 292 9.07 0.93 1.79
C GLY A 292 7.90 0.59 2.72
N CYS A 293 7.64 -0.69 3.00
CA CYS A 293 6.54 -1.16 3.85
C CYS A 293 7.10 -1.64 5.20
N PRO A 294 6.66 -1.08 6.35
CA PRO A 294 7.09 -1.54 7.67
C PRO A 294 6.93 -3.05 7.87
N SER A 295 5.81 -3.64 7.44
CA SER A 295 5.59 -5.09 7.54
C SER A 295 6.55 -5.97 6.71
N SER A 296 7.31 -5.37 5.79
CA SER A 296 8.30 -6.07 4.98
C SER A 296 9.74 -5.81 5.45
N THR A 297 9.95 -4.83 6.35
CA THR A 297 11.28 -4.37 6.76
C THR A 297 11.49 -4.34 8.26
N ALA A 298 10.44 -4.47 9.07
CA ALA A 298 10.49 -4.56 10.53
C ALA A 298 10.72 -5.99 11.03
N GLU A 299 11.53 -6.77 10.29
CA GLU A 299 11.93 -8.12 10.67
C GLU A 299 13.44 -8.31 10.45
N PRO A 300 14.08 -9.22 11.21
CA PRO A 300 15.50 -9.52 11.03
C PRO A 300 15.74 -10.28 9.73
N LEU A 301 16.95 -10.16 9.19
CA LEU A 301 17.33 -10.74 7.90
C LEU A 301 17.13 -12.27 7.84
N TRP A 302 17.39 -13.01 8.93
CA TRP A 302 17.17 -14.46 8.99
C TRP A 302 15.70 -14.84 8.77
N GLN A 303 14.77 -14.05 9.31
CA GLN A 303 13.34 -14.32 9.19
C GLN A 303 12.88 -14.09 7.76
N ALA A 304 13.33 -13.00 7.13
CA ALA A 304 13.07 -12.77 5.72
C ALA A 304 13.71 -13.86 4.83
N ALA A 305 14.94 -14.29 5.13
CA ALA A 305 15.59 -15.37 4.40
C ALA A 305 14.78 -16.69 4.46
N GLU A 306 14.24 -17.03 5.64
CA GLU A 306 13.36 -18.19 5.83
C GLU A 306 12.07 -18.07 5.00
N ILE A 307 11.38 -16.92 5.07
CA ILE A 307 10.15 -16.65 4.31
C ILE A 307 10.38 -16.79 2.80
N HIS A 308 11.53 -16.32 2.33
CA HIS A 308 11.91 -16.31 0.91
C HIS A 308 12.66 -17.58 0.47
N GLY A 309 12.89 -18.53 1.39
CA GLY A 309 13.52 -19.83 1.10
C GLY A 309 14.96 -19.70 0.64
N VAL A 310 15.72 -18.77 1.23
CA VAL A 310 17.14 -18.50 0.96
C VAL A 310 17.96 -18.83 2.20
N ASN A 311 19.20 -19.30 2.03
CA ASN A 311 20.11 -19.42 3.16
C ASN A 311 20.51 -18.01 3.65
N VAL A 312 20.35 -17.74 4.94
CA VAL A 312 20.64 -16.41 5.50
C VAL A 312 22.12 -16.04 5.40
N TYR A 313 23.04 -17.00 5.51
CA TYR A 313 24.48 -16.72 5.45
C TYR A 313 24.92 -16.34 4.04
N ASP A 314 24.38 -17.01 3.02
CA ASP A 314 24.59 -16.64 1.61
C ASP A 314 24.02 -15.24 1.31
N LEU A 315 22.89 -14.89 1.94
CA LEU A 315 22.26 -13.59 1.79
C LEU A 315 23.09 -12.49 2.47
N VAL A 316 23.61 -12.73 3.67
CA VAL A 316 24.53 -11.82 4.38
C VAL A 316 25.76 -11.56 3.54
N GLU A 317 26.38 -12.61 2.97
CA GLU A 317 27.57 -12.46 2.13
C GLU A 317 27.28 -11.55 0.92
N LYS A 318 26.18 -11.80 0.19
CA LYS A 318 25.78 -10.96 -0.96
C LYS A 318 25.52 -9.51 -0.58
N LEU A 319 24.87 -9.28 0.57
CA LEU A 319 24.59 -7.93 1.07
C LEU A 319 25.88 -7.22 1.50
N GLU A 320 26.80 -7.91 2.17
CA GLU A 320 28.11 -7.36 2.54
C GLU A 320 28.99 -7.05 1.34
N THR A 321 28.97 -7.90 0.30
CA THR A 321 29.65 -7.62 -0.97
C THR A 321 29.08 -6.37 -1.63
N ALA A 322 27.76 -6.25 -1.72
CA ALA A 322 27.12 -5.07 -2.28
C ALA A 322 27.39 -3.80 -1.44
N ARG A 323 27.36 -3.93 -0.10
CA ARG A 323 27.64 -2.84 0.85
C ARG A 323 29.01 -2.23 0.64
N LYS A 324 30.05 -3.08 0.50
CA LYS A 324 31.45 -2.66 0.37
C LYS A 324 31.77 -2.03 -1.00
N GLY A 325 30.83 -2.08 -1.94
CA GLY A 325 31.06 -1.76 -3.34
C GLY A 325 31.87 -2.88 -3.99
N ALA A 326 31.34 -3.48 -5.04
CA ALA A 326 32.13 -4.33 -5.93
C ALA A 326 33.22 -3.51 -6.62
#